data_AF-A0A9E0N2R7-F1
#
_entry.id   AF-A0A9E0N2R7-F1
#
_cell.length_a   1.000
_cell.length_b   1.000
_cell.length_c   1.000
_cell.angle_alpha   90.00
_cell.angle_beta   90.00
_cell.angle_gamma   90.00
#
_symmetry.space_group_name_H-M   'P 1'
#
loop_
_entity.id
_entity.type
_entity.pdbx_description
1 polymer ?
#
loop_
_entity_poly.entity_id
_entity_poly.type
_entity_poly.pdbx_seq_one_letter_code
_entity_poly.pdbx_strand_id
1 'polypeptide(L)'
;KIEYPKPDGKITFDRLSSVFVSNTNHNEHQPAHLTLKNAAVPVQTNLAKFAGPEQRYCPAGVYEFVKTDDNQDKLVINAQNCVHCKTCDIKDPTQNIVWVTPEGGGGPNYAGM
;
A
#
# COMPACT_ATOMS: atom_id res chain seq x y z
N LYS A 1 20.00 7.02 -2.13
CA LYS A 1 19.03 6.47 -1.15
C LYS A 1 18.89 7.49 -0.02
N ILE A 2 17.69 7.74 0.48
CA ILE A 2 17.49 8.65 1.61
C ILE A 2 17.56 7.83 2.90
N GLU A 3 18.28 8.32 3.89
CA GLU A 3 18.34 7.71 5.22
C GLU A 3 17.32 8.38 6.13
N TYR A 4 16.21 7.69 6.38
CA TYR A 4 15.20 8.13 7.35
C TYR A 4 15.56 7.62 8.74
N PRO A 5 15.49 8.48 9.79
CA PRO A 5 15.62 8.03 11.17
C PRO A 5 14.58 6.97 11.52
N LYS A 6 14.94 6.06 12.43
CA LYS A 6 13.97 5.12 13.02
C LYS A 6 12.95 5.92 13.87
N PRO A 7 11.68 5.50 13.90
CA PRO A 7 10.69 6.13 14.78
C PRO A 7 11.07 5.95 16.25
N ASP A 8 10.84 6.98 17.05
CA ASP A 8 11.13 7.03 18.49
C ASP A 8 9.94 6.62 19.38
N GLY A 9 8.75 6.47 18.79
CA GLY A 9 7.51 6.13 19.49
C GLY A 9 6.94 7.25 20.36
N LYS A 10 7.46 8.48 20.24
CA LYS A 10 7.01 9.65 21.02
C LYS A 10 6.55 10.80 20.14
N ILE A 11 7.40 11.18 19.18
CA ILE A 11 7.12 12.26 18.22
C ILE A 11 7.01 11.66 16.80
N THR A 12 7.70 10.56 16.57
CA THR A 12 7.74 9.84 15.29
C THR A 12 7.32 8.40 15.49
N PHE A 13 6.51 7.89 14.58
CA PHE A 13 5.86 6.58 14.72
C PHE A 13 6.08 5.75 13.47
N ASP A 14 5.97 4.44 13.63
CA ASP A 14 5.92 3.56 12.47
C ASP A 14 4.59 3.69 11.72
N ARG A 15 4.58 3.19 10.49
CA ARG A 15 3.43 3.29 9.59
C ARG A 15 2.21 2.50 10.09
N LEU A 16 2.40 1.35 10.74
CA LEU A 16 1.28 0.51 11.17
C LEU A 16 0.56 1.12 12.37
N SER A 17 1.31 1.69 13.31
CA SER A 17 0.73 2.49 14.41
C SER A 17 -0.06 3.70 13.88
N SER A 18 0.43 4.33 12.80
CA SER A 18 -0.27 5.43 12.12
C SER A 18 -1.55 4.97 11.40
N VAL A 19 -1.54 3.78 10.79
CA VAL A 19 -2.74 3.17 10.17
C VAL A 19 -3.76 2.81 11.23
N PHE A 20 -3.33 2.27 12.37
CA PHE A 20 -4.23 1.92 13.47
C PHE A 20 -5.07 3.12 13.93
N VAL A 21 -4.46 4.30 14.12
CA VAL A 21 -5.19 5.50 14.57
C VAL A 21 -6.11 6.11 13.50
N SER A 22 -5.93 5.76 12.22
CA SER A 22 -6.90 6.11 11.16
C SER A 22 -8.23 5.36 11.29
N ASN A 23 -8.26 4.33 12.14
CA ASN A 23 -9.39 3.42 12.32
C ASN A 23 -9.91 2.87 10.98
N THR A 24 -8.99 2.65 10.02
CA THR A 24 -9.32 2.10 8.70
C THR A 24 -9.57 0.60 8.79
N ASN A 25 -10.63 0.13 8.13
CA ASN A 25 -10.94 -1.29 8.06
C ASN A 25 -11.71 -1.61 6.77
N HIS A 26 -11.59 -2.84 6.30
CA HIS A 26 -12.37 -3.40 5.20
C HIS A 26 -12.80 -4.83 5.56
N ASN A 27 -13.96 -5.26 5.08
CA ASN A 27 -14.35 -6.67 5.13
C ASN A 27 -13.28 -7.54 4.45
N GLU A 28 -12.77 -8.54 5.15
CA GLU A 28 -11.67 -9.42 4.71
C GLU A 28 -12.04 -10.31 3.52
N HIS A 29 -13.33 -10.56 3.30
CA HIS A 29 -13.82 -11.45 2.24
C HIS A 29 -14.18 -10.69 0.95
N GLN A 30 -13.95 -9.38 0.90
CA GLN A 30 -14.17 -8.60 -0.32
C GLN A 30 -12.94 -8.64 -1.25
N PRO A 31 -13.14 -8.53 -2.57
CA PRO A 31 -12.01 -8.45 -3.49
C PRO A 31 -11.16 -7.18 -3.26
N ALA A 32 -9.86 -7.27 -3.52
CA ALA A 32 -8.98 -6.12 -3.42
C ALA A 32 -9.41 -5.01 -4.40
N HIS A 33 -9.76 -3.84 -3.86
CA HIS A 33 -10.17 -2.66 -4.62
C HIS A 33 -8.98 -1.90 -5.25
N LEU A 34 -7.77 -2.47 -5.14
CA LEU A 34 -6.53 -2.00 -5.73
C LEU A 34 -6.10 -3.01 -6.77
N THR A 35 -6.61 -2.84 -7.98
CA THR A 35 -6.40 -3.80 -9.07
C THR A 35 -5.16 -3.45 -9.89
N LEU A 36 -4.61 -4.45 -10.58
CA LEU A 36 -3.48 -4.27 -11.49
C LEU A 36 -3.94 -4.54 -12.91
N LYS A 37 -3.64 -3.65 -13.86
CA LYS A 37 -3.85 -3.93 -15.30
C LYS A 37 -3.01 -5.13 -15.75
N ASN A 38 -1.81 -5.28 -15.18
CA ASN A 38 -0.91 -6.39 -15.40
C ASN A 38 -0.14 -6.75 -14.11
N ALA A 39 -0.29 -8.00 -13.65
CA ALA A 39 0.31 -8.48 -12.41
C ALA A 39 1.85 -8.64 -12.46
N ALA A 40 2.45 -8.70 -13.65
CA ALA A 40 3.89 -8.84 -13.81
C ALA A 40 4.66 -7.51 -13.64
N VAL A 41 4.00 -6.38 -13.91
CA VAL A 41 4.62 -5.04 -13.94
C VAL A 41 5.24 -4.62 -12.61
N PRO A 42 4.62 -4.83 -11.42
CA PRO A 42 5.21 -4.43 -10.16
C PRO A 42 6.60 -5.04 -9.92
N VAL A 43 6.79 -6.30 -10.27
CA VAL A 43 8.10 -6.97 -10.10
C VAL A 43 9.03 -6.64 -11.27
N GLN A 44 8.58 -6.85 -12.50
CA GLN A 44 9.45 -6.75 -13.68
C GLN A 44 9.86 -5.31 -14.03
N THR A 45 9.09 -4.31 -13.61
CA THR A 45 9.36 -2.91 -13.90
C THR A 45 9.52 -2.08 -12.63
N ASN A 46 8.52 -2.05 -11.73
CA ASN A 46 8.54 -1.12 -10.60
C ASN A 46 9.66 -1.46 -9.60
N LEU A 47 9.77 -2.73 -9.21
CA LEU A 47 10.85 -3.21 -8.34
C LEU A 47 12.20 -3.15 -9.07
N ALA A 48 12.29 -3.71 -10.27
CA ALA A 48 13.54 -3.82 -11.01
C ALA A 48 14.17 -2.47 -11.37
N LYS A 49 13.38 -1.46 -11.77
CA LYS A 49 13.89 -0.16 -12.24
C LYS A 49 13.81 0.95 -11.19
N PHE A 50 12.78 0.94 -10.35
CA PHE A 50 12.49 2.04 -9.41
C PHE A 50 12.58 1.61 -7.94
N ALA A 51 13.03 0.38 -7.68
CA ALA A 51 13.14 -0.18 -6.33
C ALA A 51 11.83 -0.13 -5.55
N GLY A 52 10.70 -0.44 -6.22
CA GLY A 52 9.39 -0.65 -5.63
C GLY A 52 8.81 0.61 -4.96
N PRO A 53 8.59 1.72 -5.70
CA PRO A 53 8.13 2.97 -5.13
C PRO A 53 6.79 2.84 -4.36
N GLU A 54 5.94 1.88 -4.74
CA GLU A 54 4.67 1.57 -4.07
C GLU A 54 4.81 1.19 -2.60
N GLN A 55 5.95 0.61 -2.20
CA GLN A 55 6.23 0.34 -0.79
C GLN A 55 6.50 1.61 0.03
N ARG A 56 6.78 2.75 -0.62
CA ARG A 56 7.21 4.00 0.02
C ARG A 56 6.18 5.11 -0.10
N TYR A 57 5.63 5.34 -1.29
CA TYR A 57 4.63 6.41 -1.47
C TYR A 57 3.28 6.06 -0.84
N CYS A 58 3.01 4.77 -0.61
CA CYS A 58 1.76 4.37 0.03
C CYS A 58 1.81 4.74 1.52
N PRO A 59 0.92 5.62 1.99
CA PRO A 59 0.94 6.08 3.38
C PRO A 59 0.50 4.99 4.36
N ALA A 60 -0.11 3.90 3.88
CA ALA A 60 -0.72 2.87 4.71
C ALA A 60 -0.10 1.47 4.60
N GLY A 61 1.02 1.34 3.88
CA GLY A 61 1.73 0.05 3.79
C GLY A 61 0.91 -1.05 3.13
N VAL A 62 0.09 -0.68 2.14
CA VAL A 62 -0.72 -1.63 1.38
C VAL A 62 0.13 -2.54 0.50
N TYR A 63 1.23 -2.03 -0.05
CA TYR A 63 2.06 -2.75 -1.01
C TYR A 63 3.34 -3.25 -0.36
N GLU A 64 3.61 -4.54 -0.49
CA GLU A 64 4.82 -5.17 0.03
C GLU A 64 5.39 -6.16 -0.99
N PHE A 65 6.68 -6.09 -1.28
CA PHE A 65 7.38 -7.13 -2.03
C PHE A 65 7.94 -8.15 -1.06
N VAL A 66 7.49 -9.39 -1.19
CA VAL A 66 7.94 -10.55 -0.41
C VAL A 66 8.65 -11.55 -1.30
N LYS A 67 9.45 -12.44 -0.72
CA LYS A 67 10.01 -13.60 -1.42
C LYS A 67 9.03 -14.77 -1.35
N THR A 68 8.82 -15.46 -2.47
CA THR A 68 8.13 -16.75 -2.50
C THR A 68 9.05 -17.87 -2.01
N ASP A 69 8.51 -19.07 -1.81
CA ASP A 69 9.29 -20.26 -1.44
C ASP A 69 10.41 -20.57 -2.45
N ASP A 70 10.18 -20.25 -3.73
CA ASP A 70 11.17 -20.36 -4.83
C ASP A 70 12.12 -19.15 -4.93
N ASN A 71 12.18 -18.31 -3.88
CA ASN A 71 12.99 -17.10 -3.77
C ASN A 71 12.73 -16.03 -4.87
N GLN A 72 11.56 -16.07 -5.49
CA GLN A 72 11.12 -15.06 -6.47
C GLN A 72 10.44 -13.89 -5.77
N ASP A 73 10.62 -12.67 -6.28
CA ASP A 73 9.91 -11.50 -5.77
C ASP A 73 8.43 -11.55 -6.18
N LYS A 74 7.54 -11.26 -5.23
CA LYS A 74 6.09 -11.17 -5.43
C LYS A 74 5.54 -9.94 -4.73
N LEU A 75 4.64 -9.21 -5.39
CA LEU A 75 3.85 -8.18 -4.74
C LEU A 75 2.69 -8.79 -3.94
N VAL A 76 2.57 -8.41 -2.67
CA VAL A 76 1.42 -8.62 -1.80
C VAL A 76 0.66 -7.29 -1.65
N ILE A 77 -0.66 -7.34 -1.77
CA ILE A 77 -1.56 -6.19 -1.63
C ILE A 77 -2.43 -6.39 -0.38
N ASN A 78 -2.06 -5.71 0.69
CA ASN A 78 -2.78 -5.64 1.96
C ASN A 78 -3.92 -4.60 1.88
N ALA A 79 -4.92 -4.86 1.04
CA ALA A 79 -5.99 -3.91 0.70
C ALA A 79 -6.80 -3.42 1.93
N GLN A 80 -6.84 -4.21 3.00
CA GLN A 80 -7.52 -3.86 4.26
C GLN A 80 -6.95 -2.60 4.93
N ASN A 81 -5.68 -2.28 4.69
CA ASN A 81 -5.03 -1.09 5.24
C ASN A 81 -5.32 0.18 4.44
N CYS A 82 -5.99 0.10 3.28
CA CYS A 82 -6.09 1.23 2.36
C CYS A 82 -6.87 2.42 2.94
N VAL A 83 -6.22 3.58 3.08
CA VAL A 83 -6.86 4.82 3.56
C VAL A 83 -7.47 5.68 2.44
N HIS A 84 -7.67 5.09 1.26
CA HIS A 84 -8.35 5.72 0.09
C HIS A 84 -7.72 7.03 -0.43
N CYS A 85 -6.46 7.32 -0.09
CA CYS A 85 -5.74 8.54 -0.50
C CYS A 85 -5.50 8.69 -2.01
N LYS A 86 -5.75 7.65 -2.82
CA LYS A 86 -5.54 7.58 -4.29
C LYS A 86 -4.10 7.78 -4.79
N THR A 87 -3.12 7.91 -3.89
CA THR A 87 -1.71 8.17 -4.28
C THR A 87 -1.15 7.07 -5.20
N CYS A 88 -1.52 5.81 -4.97
CA CYS A 88 -1.02 4.69 -5.79
C CYS A 88 -1.52 4.71 -7.24
N ASP A 89 -2.76 5.12 -7.47
CA ASP A 89 -3.35 5.31 -8.80
C ASP A 89 -2.61 6.43 -9.55
N ILE A 90 -2.30 7.52 -8.85
CA ILE A 90 -1.67 8.72 -9.42
C ILE A 90 -0.16 8.54 -9.64
N LYS A 91 0.55 7.93 -8.69
CA LYS A 91 2.02 7.99 -8.61
C LYS A 91 2.73 6.75 -9.14
N ASP A 92 2.00 5.70 -9.49
CA ASP A 92 2.58 4.53 -10.16
C ASP A 92 3.24 4.98 -11.48
N PRO A 93 4.57 4.79 -11.63
CA PRO A 93 5.30 5.21 -12.82
C PRO A 93 4.82 4.54 -14.11
N THR A 94 4.09 3.44 -14.00
CA THR A 94 3.55 2.67 -15.13
C THR A 94 2.05 2.82 -15.33
N GLN A 95 1.35 3.57 -14.46
CA GLN A 95 -0.11 3.70 -14.48
C GLN A 95 -0.83 2.33 -14.54
N ASN A 96 -0.31 1.35 -13.80
CA ASN A 96 -0.75 -0.03 -13.77
C ASN A 96 -1.73 -0.31 -12.63
N ILE A 97 -1.59 0.38 -11.48
CA ILE A 97 -2.53 0.32 -10.36
C ILE A 97 -3.80 1.10 -10.73
N VAL A 98 -4.96 0.47 -10.53
CA VAL A 98 -6.28 1.10 -10.67
C VAL A 98 -7.02 0.99 -9.34
N TRP A 99 -7.29 2.14 -8.74
CA TRP A 99 -8.14 2.23 -7.55
C TRP A 99 -9.60 2.22 -7.98
N VAL A 100 -10.37 1.30 -7.41
CA VAL A 100 -11.83 1.29 -7.51
C VAL A 100 -12.43 1.43 -6.11
N THR A 101 -13.69 1.85 -6.04
CA THR A 101 -14.37 1.97 -4.74
C THR A 101 -14.59 0.56 -4.15
N PRO A 102 -14.19 0.30 -2.90
CA PRO A 102 -14.53 -0.95 -2.19
C PRO A 102 -16.02 -1.01 -1.84
N GLU A 103 -16.43 -2.09 -1.17
CA GLU A 103 -17.75 -2.15 -0.54
C GLU A 103 -17.98 -0.95 0.41
N GLY A 104 -19.20 -0.42 0.41
CA GLY A 104 -19.57 0.73 1.22
C GLY A 104 -19.37 0.45 2.72
N GLY A 105 -18.87 1.44 3.45
CA GLY A 105 -18.53 1.32 4.88
C GLY A 105 -17.11 0.86 5.17
N GLY A 106 -16.34 0.42 4.15
CA GLY A 106 -14.91 0.22 4.27
C GLY A 106 -14.11 1.52 4.10
N GLY A 107 -12.88 1.54 4.61
CA GLY A 107 -11.97 2.68 4.54
C GLY A 107 -11.70 3.32 5.90
N PRO A 108 -11.08 4.51 5.91
CA PRO A 108 -10.75 5.21 7.14
C PRO A 108 -12.00 5.73 7.86
N ASN A 109 -11.94 5.75 9.20
CA ASN A 109 -12.99 6.32 10.04
C ASN A 109 -12.42 7.50 10.83
N TYR A 110 -12.38 8.64 10.15
CA TYR A 110 -11.84 9.89 10.69
C TYR A 110 -12.89 10.65 11.48
N ALA A 111 -12.64 10.86 12.78
CA ALA A 111 -13.47 11.71 13.63
C ALA A 111 -12.83 13.10 13.76
N GLY A 112 -13.46 14.13 13.18
CA GLY A 112 -13.02 15.52 13.32
C GLY A 112 -11.68 15.86 12.65
N MET A 113 -11.33 15.13 11.60
CA MET A 113 -10.12 15.33 10.79
C MET A 113 -10.42 16.18 9.55
#